data_AF-A0A5J4RDL1-F1
#
_entry.id   AF-A0A5J4RDL1-F1
#
_cell.length_a   1.000
_cell.length_b   1.000
_cell.length_c   1.000
_cell.angle_alpha   90.00
_cell.angle_beta   90.00
_cell.angle_gamma   90.00
#
_symmetry.space_group_name_H-M   'P 1'
#
loop_
_entity.id
_entity.type
_entity.pdbx_description
1 polymer ?
#
loop_
_entity_poly.entity_id
_entity_poly.type
_entity_poly.pdbx_seq_one_letter_code
_entity_poly.pdbx_strand_id
1 'polypeptide(L)'
;MGVKIASTSAGIVSGNYSTGIYNLPVKSPWEGKYNVTVDWELPESLASEQQYFPESFDVNLSTQGPGVVRGTNIGDFFSGWTNYKFNPDGSIGIAFSSASITNISVQESNSNINTLTFSHKTSFSHPSYGDFVLIETYIKTRD
;
A
#
# COMPACT_ATOMS: atom_id res chain seq x y z
N MET A 1 13.20 -2.34 20.36
CA MET A 1 14.52 -2.91 20.72
C MET A 1 14.88 -2.45 22.12
N GLY A 2 15.20 -3.36 23.03
CA GLY A 2 15.70 -3.02 24.37
C GLY A 2 17.21 -3.10 24.41
N VAL A 3 17.88 -2.05 24.88
CA VAL A 3 19.33 -2.03 25.09
C VAL A 3 19.59 -1.89 26.58
N LYS A 4 20.44 -2.74 27.14
CA LYS A 4 20.85 -2.68 28.54
C LYS A 4 22.36 -2.58 28.64
N ILE A 5 22.86 -1.62 29.39
CA ILE A 5 24.26 -1.54 29.76
C ILE A 5 24.53 -2.65 30.78
N ALA A 6 25.25 -3.69 30.36
CA ALA A 6 25.56 -4.84 31.21
C ALA A 6 26.73 -4.57 32.17
N SER A 7 27.68 -3.71 31.77
CA SER A 7 28.85 -3.32 32.55
C SER A 7 29.43 -1.98 32.09
N THR A 8 30.18 -1.31 32.96
CA THR A 8 30.93 -0.09 32.65
C THR A 8 32.34 -0.17 33.27
N SER A 9 33.33 0.45 32.63
CA SER A 9 34.69 0.57 33.17
C SER A 9 34.83 1.67 34.23
N ALA A 10 33.82 2.55 34.37
CA ALA A 10 33.75 3.58 35.39
C ALA A 10 32.29 3.80 35.85
N GLY A 11 32.06 3.87 37.17
CA GLY A 11 30.75 4.09 37.79
C GLY A 11 29.96 2.82 38.14
N ILE A 12 28.79 2.98 38.77
CA ILE A 12 27.86 1.89 39.12
C ILE A 12 26.70 1.91 38.12
N VAL A 13 26.45 0.78 37.46
CA VAL A 13 25.26 0.60 36.62
C VAL A 13 24.03 0.53 37.54
N SER A 14 23.24 1.61 37.59
CA SER A 14 22.09 1.69 38.48
C SER A 14 20.78 1.24 37.79
N GLY A 15 20.06 0.33 38.47
CA GLY A 15 18.67 -0.07 38.21
C GLY A 15 18.12 0.18 36.80
N ASN A 16 17.03 0.97 36.73
CA ASN A 16 16.27 1.22 35.49
C ASN A 16 16.94 2.24 34.55
N TYR A 17 17.95 3.00 34.99
CA TYR A 17 18.65 4.00 34.16
C TYR A 17 19.71 3.38 33.24
N SER A 18 20.01 2.09 33.43
CA SER A 18 20.89 1.30 32.58
C SER A 18 20.20 0.73 31.34
N THR A 19 18.88 0.94 31.20
CA THR A 19 18.06 0.34 30.15
C THR A 19 17.42 1.43 29.29
N GLY A 20 17.68 1.40 27.99
CA GLY A 20 17.00 2.19 26.97
C GLY A 20 16.04 1.31 26.17
N ILE A 21 14.79 1.75 26.02
CA ILE A 21 13.84 1.12 25.11
C ILE A 21 13.71 2.00 23.88
N TYR A 22 14.19 1.51 22.75
CA TYR A 22 14.08 2.19 21.46
C TYR A 22 12.88 1.64 20.69
N ASN A 23 11.97 2.53 20.32
CA ASN A 23 10.95 2.27 19.32
C ASN A 23 11.40 2.93 18.00
N LEU A 24 11.82 2.12 17.03
CA LEU A 24 12.19 2.59 15.70
C LEU A 24 11.03 2.23 14.76
N PRO A 25 10.05 3.13 14.54
CA PRO A 25 8.99 2.86 13.60
C PRO A 25 9.61 2.77 12.20
N VAL A 26 9.54 1.59 11.59
CA VAL A 26 9.89 1.43 10.18
C VAL A 26 8.74 2.03 9.38
N LYS A 27 8.93 3.26 8.90
CA LYS A 27 8.03 3.88 7.93
C LYS A 27 8.48 3.53 6.52
N SER A 28 7.54 3.07 5.71
CA SER A 28 7.75 2.93 4.28
C SER A 28 7.91 4.31 3.65
N PRO A 29 8.81 4.51 2.67
CA PRO A 29 8.85 5.75 1.88
C PRO A 29 7.53 6.00 1.12
N TRP A 30 6.78 4.92 0.88
CA TRP A 30 5.47 4.91 0.23
C TRP A 30 4.30 5.26 1.18
N GLU A 31 4.57 5.54 2.45
CA GLU A 31 3.55 6.06 3.38
C GLU A 31 3.26 7.54 3.06
N GLY A 32 1.98 7.92 3.11
CA GLY A 32 1.55 9.31 2.96
C GLY A 32 0.24 9.45 2.20
N LYS A 33 -0.05 10.66 1.75
CA LYS A 33 -1.23 10.99 0.95
C LYS A 33 -0.92 10.95 -0.53
N TYR A 34 -1.83 10.34 -1.29
CA TYR A 34 -1.69 10.16 -2.73
C TYR A 34 -2.97 10.62 -3.42
N ASN A 35 -2.80 11.23 -4.58
CA ASN A 35 -3.86 11.33 -5.57
C ASN A 35 -3.73 10.12 -6.50
N VAL A 36 -4.82 9.38 -6.65
CA VAL A 36 -4.89 8.18 -7.48
C VAL A 36 -5.73 8.51 -8.68
N THR A 37 -5.20 8.26 -9.87
CA THR A 37 -5.98 8.23 -11.11
C THR A 37 -6.22 6.78 -11.50
N VAL A 38 -7.44 6.48 -11.92
CA VAL A 38 -7.81 5.10 -12.27
C VAL A 38 -8.43 5.01 -13.65
N ASP A 39 -8.14 3.91 -14.32
CA ASP A 39 -8.72 3.54 -15.59
C ASP A 39 -9.26 2.10 -15.49
N TRP A 40 -10.52 1.94 -15.86
CA TRP A 40 -11.27 0.70 -15.73
C TRP A 40 -11.54 0.10 -17.10
N GLU A 41 -11.06 -1.11 -17.34
CA GLU A 41 -11.55 -1.95 -18.42
C GLU A 41 -12.72 -2.78 -17.85
N LEU A 42 -13.94 -2.26 -18.05
CA LEU A 42 -15.16 -2.85 -17.52
C LEU A 42 -15.64 -4.03 -18.38
N PRO A 43 -16.28 -5.04 -17.77
CA PRO A 43 -17.03 -6.03 -18.55
C PRO A 43 -18.13 -5.34 -19.38
N GLU A 44 -18.45 -5.89 -20.56
CA GLU A 44 -19.47 -5.31 -21.46
C GLU A 44 -20.82 -5.07 -20.76
N SER A 45 -21.18 -5.93 -19.80
CA SER A 45 -22.42 -5.80 -19.02
C SER A 45 -22.48 -4.53 -18.17
N LEU A 46 -21.34 -3.89 -17.89
CA LEU A 46 -21.21 -2.68 -17.07
C LEU A 46 -20.70 -1.48 -17.86
N ALA A 47 -20.58 -1.59 -19.18
CA ALA A 47 -20.09 -0.48 -20.02
C ALA A 47 -20.93 0.80 -19.85
N SER A 48 -22.26 0.68 -19.66
CA SER A 48 -23.14 1.83 -19.40
C SER A 48 -22.98 2.44 -18.01
N GLU A 49 -22.29 1.77 -17.09
CA GLU A 49 -22.09 2.21 -15.71
C GLU A 49 -20.75 2.94 -15.51
N GLN A 50 -19.96 3.13 -16.58
CA GLN A 50 -18.63 3.74 -16.48
C GLN A 50 -18.62 5.11 -15.77
N GLN A 51 -19.69 5.89 -15.90
CA GLN A 51 -19.85 7.18 -15.21
C GLN A 51 -19.89 7.10 -13.68
N TYR A 52 -20.10 5.91 -13.10
CA TYR A 52 -20.12 5.71 -11.65
C TYR A 52 -18.74 5.32 -11.09
N PHE A 53 -17.78 5.02 -11.96
CA PHE A 53 -16.41 4.75 -11.57
C PHE A 53 -15.64 6.08 -11.52
N PRO A 54 -15.04 6.44 -10.38
CA PRO A 54 -14.31 7.69 -10.28
C PRO A 54 -13.07 7.64 -11.18
N GLU A 55 -12.74 8.74 -11.85
CA GLU A 55 -11.49 8.85 -12.63
C GLU A 55 -10.28 9.14 -11.71
N SER A 56 -10.53 9.78 -10.57
CA SER A 56 -9.50 10.02 -9.56
C SER A 56 -10.07 10.21 -8.15
N PHE A 57 -9.26 9.91 -7.14
CA PHE A 57 -9.59 10.08 -5.74
C PHE A 57 -8.32 10.20 -4.88
N ASP A 58 -8.47 10.72 -3.67
CA ASP A 58 -7.36 10.81 -2.72
C ASP A 58 -7.37 9.63 -1.75
N VAL A 59 -6.18 9.06 -1.50
CA VAL A 59 -5.99 7.94 -0.57
C VAL A 59 -4.86 8.23 0.41
N ASN A 60 -4.98 7.68 1.61
CA ASN A 60 -3.87 7.65 2.57
C ASN A 60 -3.30 6.23 2.62
N LEU A 61 -2.00 6.10 2.33
CA LEU A 61 -1.26 4.86 2.46
C LEU A 61 -0.55 4.81 3.82
N SER A 62 -0.69 3.70 4.53
CA SER A 62 -0.09 3.51 5.87
C SER A 62 0.83 2.28 5.90
N THR A 63 2.01 2.40 6.52
CA THR A 63 2.96 1.28 6.60
C THR A 63 2.38 0.12 7.42
N GLN A 64 2.35 -1.08 6.84
CA GLN A 64 1.93 -2.31 7.53
C GLN A 64 3.09 -3.26 7.81
N GLY A 65 4.22 -3.07 7.15
CA GLY A 65 5.41 -3.89 7.32
C GLY A 65 6.51 -3.52 6.32
N PRO A 66 7.63 -4.26 6.32
CA PRO A 66 8.74 -4.00 5.41
C PRO A 66 8.27 -4.07 3.94
N GLY A 67 8.35 -2.95 3.24
CA GLY A 67 7.92 -2.84 1.84
C GLY A 67 6.41 -2.99 1.63
N VAL A 68 5.58 -2.93 2.67
CA VAL A 68 4.13 -3.08 2.56
C VAL A 68 3.40 -1.85 3.09
N VAL A 69 2.53 -1.26 2.27
CA VAL A 69 1.61 -0.19 2.67
C VAL A 69 0.17 -0.58 2.39
N ARG A 70 -0.75 -0.03 3.18
CA ARG A 70 -2.19 -0.26 3.03
C ARG A 70 -2.89 0.98 2.55
N GLY A 71 -3.63 0.84 1.46
CA GLY A 71 -4.66 1.79 1.01
C GLY A 71 -6.05 1.26 1.30
N THR A 72 -7.04 2.15 1.35
CA THR A 72 -8.46 1.80 1.40
C THR A 72 -9.06 1.94 0.01
N ASN A 73 -9.98 1.03 -0.30
CA ASN A 73 -10.73 0.92 -1.55
C ASN A 73 -9.85 0.64 -2.79
N ILE A 74 -10.21 -0.39 -3.56
CA ILE A 74 -9.60 -0.64 -4.88
C ILE A 74 -10.38 0.13 -5.92
N GLY A 75 -9.70 1.01 -6.65
CA GLY A 75 -10.29 1.92 -7.62
C GLY A 75 -11.48 2.72 -7.11
N ASP A 76 -11.49 2.97 -5.79
CA ASP A 76 -12.56 3.62 -5.00
C ASP A 76 -13.99 3.06 -5.17
N PHE A 77 -14.11 1.89 -5.80
CA PHE A 77 -15.40 1.24 -6.06
C PHE A 77 -15.66 0.10 -5.08
N PHE A 78 -14.65 -0.71 -4.80
CA PHE A 78 -14.79 -1.86 -3.90
C PHE A 78 -14.44 -1.49 -2.48
N SER A 79 -15.38 -1.66 -1.55
CA SER A 79 -15.14 -1.47 -0.13
C SER A 79 -14.04 -2.38 0.38
N GLY A 80 -13.18 -1.87 1.25
CA GLY A 80 -12.15 -2.66 1.93
C GLY A 80 -10.80 -1.97 1.94
N TRP A 81 -9.75 -2.75 2.09
CA TRP A 81 -8.37 -2.29 2.12
C TRP A 81 -7.47 -3.27 1.38
N THR A 82 -6.39 -2.74 0.82
CA THR A 82 -5.42 -3.47 0.02
C THR A 82 -4.02 -3.21 0.55
N ASN A 83 -3.28 -4.28 0.78
CA ASN A 83 -1.87 -4.22 1.11
C ASN A 83 -1.04 -4.32 -0.18
N TYR A 84 -0.43 -3.22 -0.59
CA TYR A 84 0.51 -3.16 -1.70
C TYR A 84 1.91 -3.50 -1.20
N LYS A 85 2.58 -4.42 -1.89
CA LYS A 85 3.95 -4.86 -1.60
C LYS A 85 4.90 -4.34 -2.67
N PHE A 86 5.84 -3.49 -2.26
CA PHE A 86 6.91 -2.97 -3.08
C PHE A 86 8.12 -3.90 -2.98
N ASN A 87 8.48 -4.52 -4.10
CA ASN A 87 9.62 -5.42 -4.18
C ASN A 87 10.92 -4.64 -4.47
N PRO A 88 12.09 -5.17 -4.09
CA PRO A 88 13.38 -4.51 -4.33
C PRO A 88 13.73 -4.27 -5.80
N ASP A 89 13.13 -5.02 -6.72
CA ASP A 89 13.29 -4.87 -8.17
C ASP A 89 12.44 -3.73 -8.77
N GLY A 90 11.66 -3.03 -7.94
CA GLY A 90 10.78 -1.94 -8.36
C GLY A 90 9.37 -2.39 -8.76
N SER A 91 9.09 -3.69 -8.79
CA SER A 91 7.75 -4.22 -9.03
C SER A 91 6.83 -4.07 -7.83
N ILE A 92 5.53 -4.08 -8.08
CA ILE A 92 4.48 -3.95 -7.07
C ILE A 92 3.60 -5.18 -7.13
N GLY A 93 3.36 -5.80 -5.99
CA GLY A 93 2.38 -6.87 -5.82
C GLY A 93 1.24 -6.44 -4.92
N ILE A 94 0.15 -7.21 -4.95
CA ILE A 94 -0.90 -7.15 -3.93
C ILE A 94 -0.68 -8.30 -2.97
N ALA A 95 -0.30 -8.00 -1.73
CA ALA A 95 -0.06 -9.02 -0.70
C ALA A 95 -1.38 -9.55 -0.13
N PHE A 96 -2.39 -8.69 -0.02
CA PHE A 96 -3.70 -9.03 0.50
C PHE A 96 -4.72 -7.96 0.10
N SER A 97 -5.96 -8.36 -0.17
CA SER A 97 -7.11 -7.47 -0.26
C SER A 97 -8.24 -7.99 0.62
N SER A 98 -8.89 -7.10 1.37
CA SER A 98 -10.11 -7.41 2.13
C SER A 98 -11.40 -7.17 1.34
N ALA A 99 -11.29 -6.63 0.12
CA ALA A 99 -12.44 -6.52 -0.77
C ALA A 99 -12.95 -7.92 -1.16
N SER A 100 -14.24 -8.03 -1.46
CA SER A 100 -14.86 -9.30 -1.90
C SER A 100 -14.50 -9.62 -3.36
N ILE A 101 -13.21 -9.73 -3.65
CA ILE A 101 -12.65 -10.03 -4.97
C ILE A 101 -11.76 -11.27 -4.92
N THR A 102 -11.63 -11.97 -6.03
CA THR A 102 -10.81 -13.17 -6.18
C THR A 102 -9.93 -13.09 -7.42
N ASN A 103 -9.07 -14.09 -7.65
CA ASN A 103 -8.21 -14.20 -8.83
C ASN A 103 -7.36 -12.94 -9.12
N ILE A 104 -6.91 -12.26 -8.06
CA ILE A 104 -6.13 -11.03 -8.17
C ILE A 104 -4.78 -11.35 -8.83
N SER A 105 -4.46 -10.65 -9.91
CA SER A 105 -3.18 -10.75 -10.61
C SER A 105 -2.70 -9.38 -11.04
N VAL A 106 -1.47 -9.02 -10.65
CA VAL A 106 -0.80 -7.81 -11.14
C VAL A 106 -0.09 -8.16 -12.44
N GLN A 107 -0.54 -7.57 -13.54
CA GLN A 107 -0.04 -7.84 -14.90
C GLN A 107 1.17 -6.97 -15.22
N GLU A 108 1.12 -5.70 -14.83
CA GLU A 108 2.17 -4.71 -15.04
C GLU A 108 2.30 -3.85 -13.78
N SER A 109 3.51 -3.42 -13.46
CA SER A 109 3.74 -2.46 -12.38
C SER A 109 5.01 -1.65 -12.61
N ASN A 110 5.00 -0.42 -12.10
CA ASN A 110 6.15 0.45 -12.12
C ASN A 110 6.17 1.32 -10.86
N SER A 111 7.35 1.54 -10.28
CA SER A 111 7.50 2.44 -9.15
C SER A 111 8.74 3.31 -9.32
N ASN A 112 8.63 4.58 -8.94
CA ASN A 112 9.73 5.53 -8.94
C ASN A 112 9.89 6.11 -7.53
N ILE A 113 10.93 5.65 -6.85
CA ILE A 113 11.22 6.05 -5.47
C ILE A 113 11.59 7.54 -5.34
N ASN A 114 12.11 8.16 -6.40
CA ASN A 114 12.54 9.55 -6.37
C ASN A 114 11.36 10.52 -6.45
N THR A 115 10.31 10.14 -7.17
CA THR A 115 9.07 10.95 -7.29
C THR A 115 7.96 10.44 -6.38
N LEU A 116 8.18 9.31 -5.69
CA LEU A 116 7.18 8.57 -4.93
C LEU A 116 5.89 8.36 -5.74
N THR A 117 6.06 8.02 -7.02
CA THR A 117 4.99 7.70 -7.96
C THR A 117 5.01 6.22 -8.22
N PHE A 118 3.84 5.60 -8.31
CA PHE A 118 3.77 4.20 -8.70
C PHE A 118 2.48 3.89 -9.44
N SER A 119 2.50 2.88 -10.29
CA SER A 119 1.32 2.42 -11.02
C SER A 119 1.32 0.90 -11.15
N HIS A 120 0.12 0.34 -11.32
CA HIS A 120 -0.04 -1.06 -11.62
C HIS A 120 -1.32 -1.33 -12.41
N LYS A 121 -1.25 -2.34 -13.27
CA LYS A 121 -2.39 -2.94 -13.96
C LYS A 121 -2.74 -4.24 -13.25
N THR A 122 -3.98 -4.37 -12.77
CA THR A 122 -4.43 -5.51 -11.97
C THR A 122 -5.73 -6.06 -12.53
N SER A 123 -5.77 -7.37 -12.76
CA SER A 123 -7.00 -8.10 -13.04
C SER A 123 -7.53 -8.80 -11.79
N PHE A 124 -8.84 -8.86 -11.63
CA PHE A 124 -9.51 -9.61 -10.56
C PHE A 124 -10.96 -9.94 -10.92
N SER A 125 -11.58 -10.85 -10.18
CA SER A 125 -12.98 -11.24 -10.34
C SER A 125 -13.80 -10.76 -9.15
N HIS A 126 -15.01 -10.24 -9.40
CA HIS A 126 -16.02 -9.97 -8.37
C HIS A 126 -17.23 -10.90 -8.56
N PRO A 127 -17.76 -11.53 -7.50
CA PRO A 127 -18.80 -12.56 -7.62
C PRO A 127 -20.10 -12.07 -8.28
N SER A 128 -20.43 -10.79 -8.13
CA SER A 128 -21.67 -10.20 -8.68
C SER A 128 -21.49 -9.49 -10.02
N TYR A 129 -20.25 -9.13 -10.38
CA TYR A 129 -20.00 -8.17 -11.45
C TYR A 129 -19.04 -8.69 -12.53
N GLY A 130 -18.46 -9.87 -12.34
CA GLY A 130 -17.57 -10.50 -13.31
C GLY A 130 -16.12 -10.08 -13.16
N ASP A 131 -15.37 -10.18 -14.26
CA ASP A 131 -13.94 -9.92 -14.30
C ASP A 131 -13.65 -8.46 -14.64
N PHE A 132 -12.67 -7.88 -13.96
CA PHE A 132 -12.25 -6.50 -14.13
C PHE A 132 -10.76 -6.42 -14.45
N VAL A 133 -10.38 -5.38 -15.18
CA VAL A 133 -9.01 -4.90 -15.20
C VAL A 133 -8.99 -3.44 -14.78
N LEU A 134 -8.10 -3.14 -13.85
CA LEU A 134 -7.94 -1.82 -13.25
C LEU A 134 -6.50 -1.37 -13.41
N ILE A 135 -6.31 -0.16 -13.91
CA ILE A 135 -5.02 0.52 -13.92
C ILE A 135 -5.11 1.64 -12.89
N GLU A 136 -4.24 1.61 -11.89
CA GLU A 136 -4.15 2.67 -10.89
C GLU A 136 -2.78 3.36 -11.03
N THR A 137 -2.77 4.69 -10.95
CA THR A 137 -1.54 5.49 -10.88
C THR A 137 -1.62 6.41 -9.67
N TYR A 138 -0.63 6.29 -8.80
CA TYR A 138 -0.54 6.96 -7.52
C TYR A 138 0.55 8.03 -7.56
N ILE A 139 0.18 9.29 -7.30
CA ILE A 139 1.09 10.42 -7.22
C ILE A 139 1.05 10.96 -5.79
N LYS A 140 2.18 10.94 -5.08
CA LYS A 140 2.25 11.44 -3.71
C LYS A 140 1.96 12.94 -3.69
N THR A 141 1.03 13.37 -2.84
CA THR A 141 0.66 14.78 -2.69
C THR A 141 1.17 15.37 -1.39
N ARG A 142 1.24 14.56 -0.31
CA ARG A 142 1.77 14.94 1.01
C ARG A 142 2.32 13.71 1.75
N ASP A 143 3.12 13.97 2.78
CA ASP A 143 3.51 12.96 3.78
C ASP A 143 2.42 12.74 4.85
#